data_AF-A0A932G8V6-F1
#
_entry.id   AF-A0A932G8V6-F1
#
_cell.length_a   1.000
_cell.length_b   1.000
_cell.length_c   1.000
_cell.angle_alpha   90.00
_cell.angle_beta   90.00
_cell.angle_gamma   90.00
#
_symmetry.space_group_name_H-M   'P 1'
#
loop_
_entity.id
_entity.type
_entity.pdbx_description
1 polymer ?
#
loop_
_entity_poly.entity_id
_entity_poly.type
_entity_poly.pdbx_seq_one_letter_code
_entity_poly.pdbx_strand_id
1 'polypeptide(L)'
;MSKADSPESWRKTVRLKARMAICRIAPEDAPEHLPELATNLWRTADFLADSTAQADRIAELLRSRLHSEEPWQALQAADVLVRLGRCRADCERALERWMTAAGSRENESEQRSYPRAWAAYVRWRLTGDSAQALPLLMAALRSQDDMPVQAAPDEHGKPIRHSSSDFLISMGLAARPAIPELRQLLWHRYRTVRHDAGRVLRAIAPEELPSVNEGGALSRDRSAPSH
;
A
#
# COMPACT_ATOMS: atom_id res chain seq x y z
N MET A 1 13.14 -4.91 -25.50
CA MET A 1 11.71 -5.27 -25.30
C MET A 1 11.59 -5.88 -23.93
N SER A 2 10.87 -5.21 -23.02
CA SER A 2 10.68 -5.70 -21.66
C SER A 2 9.78 -6.94 -21.69
N LYS A 3 9.92 -7.89 -20.75
CA LYS A 3 8.99 -9.03 -20.59
C LYS A 3 7.52 -8.57 -20.47
N ALA A 4 7.29 -7.32 -20.06
CA ALA A 4 5.97 -6.70 -19.99
C ALA A 4 5.28 -6.51 -21.35
N ASP A 5 6.05 -6.38 -22.45
CA ASP A 5 5.54 -6.08 -23.80
C ASP A 5 5.26 -7.34 -24.63
N SER A 6 5.29 -8.52 -24.00
CA SER A 6 4.96 -9.77 -24.69
C SER A 6 3.46 -9.80 -25.07
N PRO A 7 3.09 -10.22 -26.29
CA PRO A 7 1.69 -10.41 -26.70
C PRO A 7 0.86 -11.25 -25.73
N GLU A 8 1.49 -12.17 -24.99
CA GLU A 8 0.83 -13.01 -24.00
C GLU A 8 0.48 -12.26 -22.71
N SER A 9 1.34 -11.34 -22.26
CA SER A 9 1.11 -10.47 -21.10
C SER A 9 -0.08 -9.53 -21.33
N TRP A 10 -0.14 -8.95 -22.54
CA TRP A 10 -1.25 -8.11 -22.98
C TRP A 10 -2.59 -8.88 -22.96
N ARG A 11 -2.63 -10.08 -23.55
CA ARG A 11 -3.85 -10.92 -23.57
C ARG A 11 -4.37 -11.25 -22.17
N LYS A 12 -3.48 -11.58 -21.22
CA LYS A 12 -3.84 -11.83 -19.82
C LYS A 12 -4.47 -10.60 -19.17
N THR A 13 -3.91 -9.41 -19.43
CA THR A 13 -4.41 -8.14 -18.93
C THR A 13 -5.81 -7.83 -19.44
N VAL A 14 -6.01 -7.91 -20.76
CA VAL A 14 -7.31 -7.65 -21.40
C VAL A 14 -8.36 -8.61 -20.89
N ARG A 15 -8.03 -9.90 -20.75
CA ARG A 15 -8.94 -10.92 -20.23
C ARG A 15 -9.38 -10.63 -18.80
N LEU A 16 -8.47 -10.21 -17.91
CA LEU A 16 -8.81 -9.82 -16.54
C LEU A 16 -9.74 -8.60 -16.52
N LYS A 17 -9.43 -7.55 -17.29
CA LYS A 17 -10.26 -6.34 -17.38
C LYS A 17 -11.65 -6.64 -17.95
N ALA A 18 -11.75 -7.49 -18.98
CA ALA A 18 -13.03 -7.91 -19.56
C ALA A 18 -13.91 -8.62 -18.52
N ARG A 19 -13.33 -9.51 -17.71
CA ARG A 19 -14.08 -10.16 -16.63
C ARG A 19 -14.55 -9.21 -15.55
N MET A 20 -13.69 -8.28 -15.12
CA MET A 20 -14.10 -7.25 -14.17
C MET A 20 -15.27 -6.42 -14.73
N ALA A 21 -15.26 -6.13 -16.04
CA ALA A 21 -16.38 -5.45 -16.70
C ALA A 21 -17.65 -6.30 -16.72
N ILE A 22 -17.56 -7.60 -17.05
CA ILE A 22 -18.70 -8.53 -17.01
C ILE A 22 -19.30 -8.56 -15.60
N CYS A 23 -18.50 -8.74 -14.55
CA CYS A 23 -18.99 -8.76 -13.18
C CYS A 23 -19.66 -7.44 -12.73
N ARG A 24 -19.33 -6.30 -13.37
CA ARG A 24 -20.00 -5.01 -13.10
C ARG A 24 -21.33 -4.87 -13.84
N ILE A 25 -21.43 -5.43 -15.04
CA ILE A 25 -22.61 -5.31 -15.91
C ILE A 25 -23.65 -6.37 -15.57
N ALA A 26 -23.20 -7.60 -15.31
CA ALA A 26 -23.99 -8.79 -14.99
C ALA A 26 -23.46 -9.40 -13.67
N PRO A 27 -23.82 -8.86 -12.50
CA PRO A 27 -23.34 -9.35 -11.20
C PRO A 27 -23.74 -10.80 -10.91
N GLU A 28 -24.78 -11.32 -11.55
CA GLU A 28 -25.21 -12.72 -11.52
C GLU A 28 -24.17 -13.68 -12.12
N ASP A 29 -23.39 -13.23 -13.11
CA ASP A 29 -22.33 -14.02 -13.75
C ASP A 29 -20.99 -13.92 -12.99
N ALA A 30 -20.90 -13.00 -12.01
CA ALA A 30 -19.69 -12.80 -11.24
C ALA A 30 -19.12 -14.08 -10.61
N PRO A 31 -19.92 -14.99 -10.00
CA PRO A 31 -19.41 -16.19 -9.35
C PRO A 31 -18.50 -17.06 -10.24
N GLU A 32 -18.73 -17.10 -11.55
CA GLU A 32 -17.92 -17.87 -12.51
C GLU A 32 -16.53 -17.27 -12.72
N HIS A 33 -16.39 -15.96 -12.48
CA HIS A 33 -15.17 -15.21 -12.74
C HIS A 33 -14.36 -14.93 -11.48
N LEU A 34 -14.99 -14.92 -10.30
CA LEU A 34 -14.35 -14.62 -9.03
C LEU A 34 -13.12 -15.49 -8.72
N PRO A 35 -13.08 -16.82 -8.98
CA PRO A 35 -11.90 -17.62 -8.67
C PRO A 35 -10.63 -17.14 -9.41
N GLU A 36 -10.75 -16.74 -10.68
CA GLU A 36 -9.59 -16.24 -11.44
C GLU A 36 -9.22 -14.80 -11.07
N LEU A 37 -10.21 -13.99 -10.71
CA LEU A 37 -9.92 -12.66 -10.17
C LEU A 37 -9.19 -12.77 -8.83
N ALA A 38 -9.58 -13.71 -7.96
CA ALA A 38 -8.97 -13.97 -6.66
C ALA A 38 -7.54 -14.57 -6.75
N THR A 39 -7.16 -15.21 -7.86
CA THR A 39 -5.75 -15.63 -8.06
C THR A 39 -4.84 -14.48 -8.50
N ASN A 40 -5.42 -13.36 -8.95
CA ASN A 40 -4.71 -12.20 -9.47
C ASN A 40 -4.89 -10.96 -8.57
N LEU A 41 -4.93 -11.15 -7.24
CA LEU A 41 -5.22 -10.10 -6.26
C LEU A 41 -4.46 -8.79 -6.49
N TRP A 42 -3.20 -8.86 -6.87
CA TRP A 42 -2.41 -7.67 -7.13
C TRP A 42 -2.98 -6.74 -8.23
N ARG A 43 -3.82 -7.25 -9.13
CA ARG A 43 -4.56 -6.45 -10.14
C ARG A 43 -6.02 -6.21 -9.79
N THR A 44 -6.59 -7.09 -8.99
CA THR A 44 -8.05 -7.19 -8.82
C THR A 44 -8.50 -6.82 -7.42
N ALA A 45 -7.59 -6.58 -6.47
CA ALA A 45 -7.91 -6.32 -5.07
C ALA A 45 -8.91 -5.18 -4.91
N ASP A 46 -8.70 -4.03 -5.56
CA ASP A 46 -9.64 -2.92 -5.48
C ASP A 46 -11.03 -3.29 -5.99
N PHE A 47 -11.10 -3.95 -7.14
CA PHE A 47 -12.35 -4.43 -7.70
C PHE A 47 -13.08 -5.41 -6.77
N LEU A 48 -12.35 -6.39 -6.23
CA LEU A 48 -12.92 -7.39 -5.32
C LEU A 48 -13.40 -6.73 -4.02
N ALA A 49 -12.64 -5.76 -3.51
CA ALA A 49 -13.00 -5.04 -2.29
C ALA A 49 -14.22 -4.13 -2.45
N ASP A 50 -14.48 -3.64 -3.68
CA ASP A 50 -15.68 -2.86 -4.00
C ASP A 50 -16.89 -3.73 -4.36
N SER A 51 -16.69 -5.05 -4.55
CA SER A 51 -17.73 -6.00 -4.96
C SER A 51 -18.54 -6.54 -3.77
N THR A 52 -19.18 -5.64 -3.02
CA THR A 52 -19.89 -5.96 -1.76
C THR A 52 -21.03 -6.97 -1.93
N ALA A 53 -21.69 -7.00 -3.09
CA ALA A 53 -22.73 -7.98 -3.42
C ALA A 53 -22.22 -9.43 -3.40
N GLN A 54 -20.92 -9.63 -3.60
CA GLN A 54 -20.27 -10.94 -3.63
C GLN A 54 -19.36 -11.17 -2.41
N ALA A 55 -19.51 -10.36 -1.35
CA ALA A 55 -18.57 -10.32 -0.23
C ALA A 55 -18.32 -11.69 0.43
N ASP A 56 -19.37 -12.49 0.65
CA ASP A 56 -19.24 -13.79 1.31
C ASP A 56 -18.47 -14.81 0.45
N ARG A 57 -18.73 -14.80 -0.86
CA ARG A 57 -18.05 -15.69 -1.80
C ARG A 57 -16.59 -15.29 -2.00
N ILE A 58 -16.32 -14.00 -2.11
CA ILE A 58 -14.95 -13.47 -2.14
C ILE A 58 -14.25 -13.86 -0.83
N ALA A 59 -14.93 -13.74 0.31
CA ALA A 59 -14.33 -14.08 1.59
C ALA A 59 -13.94 -15.57 1.70
N GLU A 60 -14.79 -16.47 1.21
CA GLU A 60 -14.50 -17.89 1.14
C GLU A 60 -13.24 -18.18 0.29
N LEU A 61 -13.14 -17.56 -0.89
CA LEU A 61 -11.99 -17.73 -1.79
C LEU A 61 -10.67 -17.22 -1.19
N LEU A 62 -10.74 -16.12 -0.42
CA LEU A 62 -9.55 -15.44 0.11
C LEU A 62 -9.11 -15.96 1.48
N ARG A 63 -9.95 -16.70 2.21
CA ARG A 63 -9.63 -17.18 3.56
C ARG A 63 -8.36 -18.05 3.60
N SER A 64 -8.15 -18.92 2.61
CA SER A 64 -6.92 -19.73 2.52
C SER A 64 -5.68 -18.87 2.31
N ARG A 65 -5.80 -17.73 1.60
CA ARG A 65 -4.69 -16.83 1.29
C ARG A 65 -4.16 -16.06 2.50
N LEU A 66 -4.98 -15.86 3.54
CA LEU A 66 -4.52 -15.31 4.82
C LEU A 66 -3.39 -16.15 5.45
N HIS A 67 -3.32 -17.44 5.11
CA HIS A 67 -2.33 -18.38 5.62
C HIS A 67 -1.11 -18.55 4.69
N SER A 68 -1.03 -17.78 3.60
CA SER A 68 0.11 -17.83 2.69
C SER A 68 1.42 -17.48 3.40
N GLU A 69 2.51 -18.17 3.04
CA GLU A 69 3.87 -17.82 3.47
C GLU A 69 4.39 -16.57 2.75
N GLU A 70 3.76 -16.18 1.65
CA GLU A 70 4.08 -14.96 0.91
C GLU A 70 3.37 -13.76 1.54
N PRO A 71 4.11 -12.80 2.15
CA PRO A 71 3.50 -11.68 2.87
C PRO A 71 2.54 -10.87 2.02
N TRP A 72 2.90 -10.62 0.76
CA TRP A 72 2.10 -9.81 -0.16
C TRP A 72 0.75 -10.44 -0.46
N GLN A 73 0.69 -11.75 -0.65
CA GLN A 73 -0.57 -12.44 -0.91
C GLN A 73 -1.48 -12.42 0.32
N ALA A 74 -0.91 -12.67 1.50
CA ALA A 74 -1.65 -12.66 2.75
C ALA A 74 -2.17 -11.26 3.08
N LEU A 75 -1.35 -10.21 2.89
CA LEU A 75 -1.72 -8.82 3.15
C LEU A 75 -2.75 -8.29 2.15
N GLN A 76 -2.63 -8.64 0.86
CA GLN A 76 -3.66 -8.31 -0.14
C GLN A 76 -5.00 -8.96 0.19
N ALA A 77 -4.98 -10.25 0.55
CA ALA A 77 -6.19 -10.95 0.95
C ALA A 77 -6.81 -10.31 2.21
N ALA A 78 -6.00 -10.02 3.22
CA ALA A 78 -6.44 -9.33 4.43
C ALA A 78 -7.05 -7.96 4.12
N ASP A 79 -6.43 -7.18 3.24
CA ASP A 79 -6.91 -5.85 2.86
C ASP A 79 -8.28 -5.89 2.19
N VAL A 80 -8.46 -6.80 1.22
CA VAL A 80 -9.75 -7.01 0.55
C VAL A 80 -10.81 -7.45 1.56
N LEU A 81 -10.50 -8.40 2.43
CA LEU A 81 -11.42 -8.91 3.45
C LEU A 81 -11.84 -7.84 4.45
N VAL A 82 -10.90 -7.01 4.91
CA VAL A 82 -11.17 -5.88 5.81
C VAL A 82 -12.09 -4.87 5.14
N ARG A 83 -11.84 -4.50 3.88
CA ARG A 83 -12.70 -3.58 3.11
C ARG A 83 -14.11 -4.12 2.90
N LEU A 84 -14.27 -5.43 2.75
CA LEU A 84 -15.57 -6.10 2.68
C LEU A 84 -16.25 -6.29 4.04
N GLY A 85 -15.57 -5.95 5.14
CA GLY A 85 -16.06 -6.19 6.51
C GLY A 85 -16.23 -7.69 6.81
N ARG A 86 -15.34 -8.54 6.30
CA ARG A 86 -15.38 -10.01 6.45
C ARG A 86 -14.16 -10.54 7.17
N CYS A 87 -14.30 -11.72 7.79
CA CYS A 87 -13.20 -12.48 8.38
C CYS A 87 -12.34 -11.70 9.39
N ARG A 88 -12.94 -10.79 10.16
CA ARG A 88 -12.23 -9.90 11.11
C ARG A 88 -11.19 -10.63 11.98
N ALA A 89 -11.59 -11.69 12.69
CA ALA A 89 -10.70 -12.43 13.57
C ALA A 89 -9.56 -13.14 12.81
N ASP A 90 -9.81 -13.64 11.59
CA ASP A 90 -8.78 -14.25 10.74
C ASP A 90 -7.77 -13.19 10.27
N CYS A 91 -8.27 -12.01 9.87
CA CYS A 91 -7.44 -10.87 9.50
C CYS A 91 -6.57 -10.41 10.68
N GLU A 92 -7.14 -10.23 11.87
CA GLU A 92 -6.37 -9.83 13.07
C GLU A 92 -5.20 -10.78 13.34
N ARG A 93 -5.45 -12.09 13.31
CA ARG A 93 -4.39 -13.11 13.48
C ARG A 93 -3.32 -13.04 12.40
N ALA A 94 -3.73 -12.90 11.14
CA ALA A 94 -2.79 -12.81 10.02
C ALA A 94 -1.93 -11.55 10.10
N LEU A 95 -2.53 -10.41 10.45
CA LEU A 95 -1.83 -9.12 10.60
C LEU A 95 -0.86 -9.14 11.78
N GLU A 96 -1.26 -9.70 12.92
CA GLU A 96 -0.39 -9.85 14.10
C GLU A 96 0.86 -10.65 13.76
N ARG A 97 0.70 -11.79 13.05
CA ARG A 97 1.82 -12.60 12.58
C ARG A 97 2.80 -11.78 11.74
N TRP A 98 2.31 -10.95 10.81
CA TRP A 98 3.18 -10.18 9.92
C TRP A 98 3.84 -8.97 10.58
N MET A 99 3.19 -8.36 11.58
CA MET A 99 3.81 -7.28 12.36
C MET A 99 4.92 -7.81 13.28
N THR A 100 4.76 -9.04 13.80
CA THR A 100 5.67 -9.67 14.78
C THR A 100 6.79 -10.52 14.15
N ALA A 101 6.60 -11.09 12.96
CA ALA A 101 7.57 -11.99 12.29
C ALA A 101 8.92 -11.35 11.90
N ALA A 102 9.18 -10.10 12.28
CA ALA A 102 10.34 -9.30 11.90
C ALA A 102 11.33 -9.09 13.05
N GLY A 103 11.47 -10.06 13.94
CA GLY A 103 12.41 -10.00 15.08
C GLY A 103 13.28 -11.23 15.28
N SER A 104 13.39 -12.14 14.30
CA SER A 104 14.06 -13.44 14.52
C SER A 104 15.06 -13.86 13.45
N ARG A 105 15.51 -12.97 12.56
CA ARG A 105 16.63 -13.30 11.65
C ARG A 105 17.61 -12.15 11.58
N GLU A 106 18.68 -12.23 12.36
CA GLU A 106 19.80 -11.27 12.54
C GLU A 106 20.55 -10.83 11.26
N ASN A 107 20.06 -11.12 10.06
CA ASN A 107 20.62 -10.67 8.77
C ASN A 107 19.57 -9.88 7.95
N GLU A 108 18.85 -9.02 8.67
CA GLU A 108 17.69 -8.23 8.25
C GLU A 108 18.07 -7.06 7.33
N SER A 109 18.13 -7.32 6.02
CA SER A 109 18.15 -6.25 5.03
C SER A 109 16.84 -5.45 5.04
N GLU A 110 16.98 -4.18 4.69
CA GLU A 110 15.99 -3.10 4.50
C GLU A 110 14.70 -3.50 3.73
N GLN A 111 14.64 -4.70 3.13
CA GLN A 111 13.51 -5.28 2.39
C GLN A 111 12.24 -5.59 3.20
N ARG A 112 12.26 -5.53 4.54
CA ARG A 112 11.12 -5.93 5.41
C ARG A 112 10.30 -4.79 6.00
N SER A 113 10.64 -3.54 5.72
CA SER A 113 9.90 -2.38 6.23
C SER A 113 8.46 -2.34 5.69
N TYR A 114 8.30 -2.63 4.39
CA TYR A 114 7.02 -2.45 3.69
C TYR A 114 5.91 -3.45 4.09
N PRO A 115 6.12 -4.79 4.22
CA PRO A 115 5.08 -5.69 4.71
C PRO A 115 4.55 -5.30 6.10
N ARG A 116 5.42 -4.80 6.99
CA ARG A 116 5.02 -4.35 8.34
C ARG A 116 4.19 -3.08 8.26
N ALA A 117 4.62 -2.11 7.46
CA ALA A 117 3.91 -0.87 7.21
C ALA A 117 2.50 -1.15 6.63
N TRP A 118 2.41 -2.04 5.65
CA TRP A 118 1.13 -2.46 5.09
C TRP A 118 0.26 -3.22 6.11
N ALA A 119 0.82 -4.17 6.87
CA ALA A 119 0.08 -4.85 7.93
C ALA A 119 -0.50 -3.87 8.95
N ALA A 120 0.30 -2.88 9.36
CA ALA A 120 -0.14 -1.84 10.29
C ALA A 120 -1.26 -0.97 9.71
N TYR A 121 -1.17 -0.63 8.42
CA TYR A 121 -2.23 0.10 7.73
C TYR A 121 -3.53 -0.70 7.61
N VAL A 122 -3.47 -1.98 7.23
CA VAL A 122 -4.66 -2.84 7.17
C VAL A 122 -5.27 -3.00 8.57
N ARG A 123 -4.44 -3.11 9.62
CA ARG A 123 -4.91 -3.13 11.01
C ARG A 123 -5.60 -1.83 11.39
N TRP A 124 -5.04 -0.67 11.03
CA TRP A 124 -5.70 0.62 11.23
C TRP A 124 -7.07 0.66 10.54
N ARG A 125 -7.21 0.16 9.32
CA ARG A 125 -8.52 0.07 8.65
C ARG A 125 -9.52 -0.76 9.44
N LEU A 126 -9.04 -1.78 10.15
CA LEU A 126 -9.88 -2.70 10.90
C LEU A 126 -10.26 -2.16 12.30
N THR A 127 -9.35 -1.45 12.96
CA THR A 127 -9.51 -1.02 14.36
C THR A 127 -9.77 0.47 14.53
N GLY A 128 -9.40 1.28 13.54
CA GLY A 128 -9.35 2.74 13.63
C GLY A 128 -8.17 3.29 14.45
N ASP A 129 -7.32 2.43 15.03
CA ASP A 129 -6.21 2.86 15.89
C ASP A 129 -5.01 3.32 15.07
N SER A 130 -4.89 4.64 14.89
CA SER A 130 -3.79 5.26 14.15
C SER A 130 -2.48 5.27 14.93
N ALA A 131 -2.51 5.17 16.27
CA ALA A 131 -1.32 5.30 17.11
C ALA A 131 -0.30 4.18 16.82
N GLN A 132 -0.78 2.99 16.49
CA GLN A 132 0.07 1.85 16.11
C GLN A 132 0.54 1.90 14.66
N ALA A 133 -0.26 2.46 13.75
CA ALA A 133 0.05 2.48 12.32
C ALA A 133 1.04 3.57 11.93
N LEU A 134 0.89 4.78 12.48
CA LEU A 134 1.68 5.94 12.06
C LEU A 134 3.19 5.76 12.24
N PRO A 135 3.72 5.25 13.36
CA PRO A 135 5.17 5.06 13.50
C PRO A 135 5.76 4.13 12.44
N LEU A 136 5.04 3.06 12.08
CA LEU A 136 5.49 2.08 11.09
C LEU A 136 5.42 2.64 9.66
N LEU A 137 4.34 3.34 9.32
CA LEU A 137 4.20 4.01 8.03
C LEU A 137 5.23 5.11 7.84
N MET A 138 5.49 5.89 8.88
CA MET A 138 6.49 6.95 8.84
C MET A 138 7.93 6.42 8.75
N ALA A 139 8.24 5.34 9.48
CA ALA A 139 9.52 4.65 9.35
C ALA A 139 9.72 4.11 7.92
N ALA A 140 8.68 3.52 7.33
CA ALA A 140 8.73 3.02 5.96
C ALA A 140 8.86 4.15 4.93
N LEU A 141 8.15 5.27 5.10
CA LEU A 141 8.30 6.47 4.25
C LEU A 141 9.72 7.04 4.28
N ARG A 142 10.40 6.99 5.43
CA ARG A 142 11.79 7.45 5.59
C ARG A 142 12.79 6.51 4.94
N SER A 143 12.57 5.20 5.05
CA SER A 143 13.42 4.21 4.38
C SER A 143 13.27 4.42 2.88
N GLN A 144 14.40 4.61 2.19
CA GLN A 144 14.41 4.74 0.73
C GLN A 144 13.82 3.49 0.03
N ASP A 145 13.59 2.44 0.83
CA ASP A 145 13.01 1.13 0.56
C ASP A 145 11.47 1.09 0.59
N ASP A 146 10.78 2.23 0.61
CA ASP A 146 9.34 2.34 0.30
C ASP A 146 9.01 1.98 -1.18
N MET A 147 9.87 1.17 -1.78
CA MET A 147 9.80 0.68 -3.13
C MET A 147 9.53 -0.82 -3.06
N PRO A 148 8.30 -1.29 -3.32
CA PRO A 148 8.09 -2.72 -3.51
C PRO A 148 8.91 -3.15 -4.72
N VAL A 149 9.98 -3.92 -4.47
CA VAL A 149 10.87 -4.46 -5.52
C VAL A 149 10.15 -5.48 -6.42
N GLN A 150 8.90 -5.85 -6.12
CA GLN A 150 8.16 -6.88 -6.86
C GLN A 150 6.68 -6.56 -7.09
N ALA A 151 6.31 -5.29 -7.22
CA ALA A 151 5.02 -4.99 -7.82
C ALA A 151 5.07 -5.32 -9.31
N ALA A 152 4.22 -6.24 -9.74
CA ALA A 152 4.07 -6.50 -11.16
C ALA A 152 3.63 -5.20 -11.87
N PRO A 153 4.15 -4.96 -13.08
CA PRO A 153 3.93 -3.71 -13.77
C PRO A 153 2.44 -3.48 -14.06
N ASP A 154 2.05 -2.22 -14.02
CA ASP A 154 0.80 -1.72 -14.58
C ASP A 154 0.75 -1.95 -16.10
N GLU A 155 -0.34 -1.52 -16.72
CA GLU A 155 -0.54 -1.67 -18.17
C GLU A 155 0.50 -0.94 -19.05
N HIS A 156 1.35 -0.11 -18.44
CA HIS A 156 2.42 0.62 -19.09
C HIS A 156 3.82 0.11 -18.71
N GLY A 157 3.93 -1.05 -18.04
CA GLY A 157 5.23 -1.57 -17.65
C GLY A 157 5.81 -0.95 -16.37
N LYS A 158 5.06 -0.06 -15.68
CA LYS A 158 5.53 0.64 -14.48
C LYS A 158 5.07 -0.10 -13.23
N PRO A 159 5.93 -0.34 -12.22
CA PRO A 159 5.53 -1.06 -11.02
C PRO A 159 4.30 -0.42 -10.36
N ILE A 160 3.28 -1.21 -10.02
CA ILE A 160 2.13 -0.73 -9.22
C ILE A 160 2.64 -0.45 -7.80
N ARG A 161 2.90 0.81 -7.49
CA ARG A 161 3.43 1.20 -6.18
C ARG A 161 2.27 1.43 -5.23
N HIS A 162 2.09 0.54 -4.27
CA HIS A 162 1.55 0.96 -2.99
C HIS A 162 2.75 1.42 -2.17
N SER A 163 2.75 2.69 -1.80
CA SER A 163 3.76 3.30 -0.95
C SER A 163 3.17 3.64 0.40
N SER A 164 4.02 3.78 1.42
CA SER A 164 3.61 4.22 2.76
C SER A 164 2.94 5.59 2.72
N SER A 165 3.32 6.44 1.75
CA SER A 165 2.60 7.69 1.51
C SER A 165 1.15 7.51 1.03
N ASP A 166 0.85 6.51 0.21
CA ASP A 166 -0.53 6.25 -0.23
C ASP A 166 -1.39 5.75 0.93
N PHE A 167 -0.81 4.98 1.85
CA PHE A 167 -1.46 4.57 3.10
C PHE A 167 -1.74 5.76 4.01
N LEU A 168 -0.76 6.65 4.21
CA LEU A 168 -0.95 7.89 4.99
C LEU A 168 -2.02 8.81 4.38
N ILE A 169 -2.07 8.92 3.05
CA ILE A 169 -3.12 9.69 2.36
C ILE A 169 -4.49 9.04 2.57
N SER A 170 -4.57 7.71 2.45
CA SER A 170 -5.80 6.96 2.66
C SER A 170 -6.32 7.02 4.11
N MET A 171 -5.43 7.26 5.08
CA MET A 171 -5.79 7.53 6.46
C MET A 171 -6.49 8.89 6.66
N GLY A 172 -6.29 9.84 5.74
CA GLY A 172 -6.89 11.17 5.81
C GLY A 172 -6.55 11.89 7.11
N LEU A 173 -7.57 12.39 7.81
CA LEU A 173 -7.39 13.15 9.06
C LEU A 173 -6.73 12.32 10.18
N ALA A 174 -6.85 10.99 10.15
CA ALA A 174 -6.21 10.12 11.14
C ALA A 174 -4.68 10.14 11.04
N ALA A 175 -4.11 10.61 9.92
CA ALA A 175 -2.67 10.79 9.74
C ALA A 175 -2.13 12.15 10.21
N ARG A 176 -2.98 13.11 10.62
CA ARG A 176 -2.52 14.44 11.07
C ARG A 176 -1.51 14.41 12.24
N PRO A 177 -1.52 13.43 13.17
CA PRO A 177 -0.47 13.35 14.19
C PRO A 177 0.95 13.22 13.61
N ALA A 178 1.11 12.77 12.36
CA ALA A 178 2.39 12.68 11.68
C ALA A 178 2.89 14.00 11.06
N ILE A 179 2.10 15.09 11.07
CA ILE A 179 2.44 16.38 10.45
C ILE A 179 3.81 16.93 10.87
N PRO A 180 4.17 17.00 12.18
CA PRO A 180 5.45 17.57 12.59
C PRO A 180 6.63 16.84 11.96
N GLU A 181 6.51 15.53 11.82
CA GLU A 181 7.53 14.69 11.23
C GLU A 181 7.55 14.79 9.70
N LEU A 182 6.38 14.78 9.04
CA LEU A 182 6.26 14.99 7.60
C LEU A 182 6.89 16.33 7.17
N ARG A 183 6.76 17.38 7.98
CA ARG A 183 7.42 18.68 7.75
C ARG A 183 8.95 18.57 7.77
N GLN A 184 9.52 17.74 8.65
CA GLN A 184 10.96 17.47 8.66
C GLN A 184 11.38 16.72 7.39
N LEU A 185 10.56 15.78 6.91
CA LEU A 185 10.84 14.99 5.71
C LEU A 185 10.81 15.79 4.41
N LEU A 186 10.20 16.97 4.38
CA LEU A 186 10.31 17.90 3.25
C LEU A 186 11.76 18.30 2.95
N TRP A 187 12.66 18.19 3.93
CA TRP A 187 14.08 18.50 3.80
C TRP A 187 14.98 17.26 3.82
N HIS A 188 14.40 16.06 3.65
CA HIS A 188 15.14 14.82 3.64
C HIS A 188 16.17 14.77 2.51
N ARG A 189 17.28 14.04 2.68
CA ARG A 189 18.35 13.95 1.66
C ARG A 189 17.86 13.36 0.33
N TYR A 190 16.94 12.40 0.38
CA TYR A 190 16.41 11.73 -0.80
C TYR A 190 15.21 12.44 -1.41
N ARG A 191 15.26 12.66 -2.73
CA ARG A 191 14.21 13.33 -3.49
C ARG A 191 12.85 12.63 -3.38
N THR A 192 12.83 11.30 -3.39
CA THR A 192 11.60 10.50 -3.29
C THR A 192 10.89 10.74 -1.96
N VAL A 193 11.62 10.61 -0.85
CA VAL A 193 11.10 10.89 0.50
C VAL A 193 10.55 12.31 0.61
N ARG A 194 11.25 13.33 0.09
CA ARG A 194 10.74 14.72 0.06
C ARG A 194 9.44 14.85 -0.73
N HIS A 195 9.41 14.24 -1.91
CA HIS A 195 8.24 14.26 -2.79
C HIS A 195 7.04 13.58 -2.12
N ASP A 196 7.25 12.42 -1.50
CA ASP A 196 6.19 11.64 -0.87
C ASP A 196 5.67 12.34 0.39
N ALA A 197 6.55 12.89 1.24
CA ALA A 197 6.15 13.72 2.37
C ALA A 197 5.32 14.95 1.94
N GLY A 198 5.75 15.64 0.87
CA GLY A 198 5.00 16.75 0.30
C GLY A 198 3.65 16.34 -0.28
N ARG A 199 3.56 15.15 -0.88
CA ARG A 199 2.30 14.58 -1.39
C ARG A 199 1.33 14.28 -0.24
N VAL A 200 1.81 13.67 0.84
CA VAL A 200 0.99 13.40 2.04
C VAL A 200 0.50 14.71 2.66
N LEU A 201 1.38 15.68 2.93
CA LEU A 201 0.99 16.96 3.52
C LEU A 201 -0.05 17.69 2.67
N ARG A 202 0.14 17.74 1.34
CA ARG A 202 -0.85 18.34 0.43
C ARG A 202 -2.24 17.71 0.56
N ALA A 203 -2.31 16.42 0.84
CA ALA A 203 -3.57 15.69 0.94
C ALA A 203 -4.24 15.85 2.32
N ILE A 204 -3.48 15.86 3.41
CA ILE A 204 -4.03 15.80 4.78
C ILE A 204 -3.97 17.13 5.56
N ALA A 205 -3.10 18.04 5.16
CA ALA A 205 -2.86 19.33 5.79
C ALA A 205 -2.14 20.30 4.82
N PRO A 206 -2.77 20.72 3.71
CA PRO A 206 -2.15 21.60 2.72
C PRO A 206 -1.66 22.93 3.32
N GLU A 207 -2.26 23.39 4.41
CA GLU A 207 -1.87 24.58 5.17
C GLU A 207 -0.49 24.47 5.85
N GLU A 208 0.04 23.26 6.02
CA GLU A 208 1.35 23.00 6.65
C GLU A 208 2.50 22.96 5.64
N LEU A 209 2.22 23.14 4.35
CA LEU A 209 3.25 23.23 3.32
C LEU A 209 3.98 24.58 3.42
N PRO A 210 5.32 24.60 3.33
CA PRO A 210 6.08 25.84 3.35
C PRO A 210 5.70 26.72 2.15
N SER A 211 5.70 28.03 2.38
CA SER A 211 5.43 28.98 1.30
C SER A 211 6.54 28.88 0.24
N VAL A 212 6.20 29.00 -1.04
CA VAL A 212 7.16 28.88 -2.17
C VAL A 212 8.38 29.82 -2.01
N ASN A 213 8.25 30.89 -1.23
CA ASN A 213 9.29 31.87 -0.94
C ASN A 213 10.28 31.47 0.17
N GLU A 214 9.96 30.47 1.01
CA GLU A 214 10.79 30.08 2.17
C GLU A 214 11.88 29.05 1.81
N GLY A 215 11.69 28.31 0.71
CA GLY A 215 12.65 27.28 0.27
C GLY A 215 14.00 27.82 -0.22
N GLY A 216 14.08 29.12 -0.55
CA GLY A 216 15.33 29.77 -0.96
C GLY A 216 16.20 30.26 0.20
N ALA A 217 15.62 30.50 1.37
CA ALA A 217 16.32 31.09 2.51
C ALA A 217 17.13 30.05 3.32
N LEU A 218 16.57 28.85 3.52
CA LEU A 218 17.20 27.81 4.36
C LEU A 218 18.27 26.98 3.63
N SER A 219 18.39 27.09 2.31
CA SER A 219 19.45 26.45 1.52
C SER A 219 20.78 27.21 1.54
N ARG A 220 20.77 28.49 1.92
CA ARG A 220 21.97 29.34 1.91
C ARG A 220 22.78 29.28 3.20
N ASP A 221 22.23 28.70 4.26
CA ASP A 221 22.82 28.73 5.61
C ASP A 221 23.61 27.46 5.98
N ARG A 222 23.87 26.57 5.01
CA ARG A 222 24.73 25.36 5.20
C ARG A 222 26.11 25.48 4.55
N SER A 223 26.55 26.69 4.26
CA SER A 223 27.92 27.01 3.85
C SER A 223 28.64 27.73 4.98
N ALA A 224 28.94 27.03 6.08
CA ALA A 224 29.91 27.51 7.06
C ALA A 224 31.34 27.21 6.54
N PRO A 225 32.31 28.11 6.80
CA PRO A 225 33.64 28.06 6.22
C PRO A 225 34.50 26.99 6.90
N SER A 226 35.28 26.27 6.09
CA SER A 226 36.41 25.47 6.55
C SER A 226 37.46 26.41 7.16
N HIS A 227 37.71 26.28 8.46
CA HIS A 227 38.96 26.70 9.09
C HIS A 227 39.89 25.50 9.20
#